data_AF-A0A2C9T6F0-F1
#
_entry.id   AF-A0A2C9T6F0-F1
#
_cell.length_a   1.000
_cell.length_b   1.000
_cell.length_c   1.000
_cell.angle_alpha   90.00
_cell.angle_beta   90.00
_cell.angle_gamma   90.00
#
_symmetry.space_group_name_H-M   'P 1'
#
loop_
_entity.id
_entity.type
_entity.pdbx_description
1 polymer ?
#
loop_
_entity_poly.entity_id
_entity_poly.type
_entity_poly.pdbx_seq_one_letter_code
_entity_poly.pdbx_strand_id
1 'polypeptide(L)'
;MSDKTRPDLTPRRPSAAADLPAAADDWVRGGREGTETTPPPAPEPPAQPPVESSASEPTKRLTIEVPASLHHAIMVHARVTGVTAKDEITPLLRQHYADALKLYQR
;
A
#
# COMPACT_ATOMS: atom_id res chain seq x y z
N MET A 1 -47.72 45.94 -13.61
CA MET A 1 -46.26 45.78 -13.48
C MET A 1 -46.02 44.69 -12.44
N SER A 2 -45.84 43.45 -12.89
CA SER A 2 -45.68 42.29 -12.01
C SER A 2 -44.23 41.88 -11.99
N ASP A 3 -43.52 42.24 -10.92
CA ASP A 3 -42.17 41.75 -10.67
C ASP A 3 -42.28 40.33 -10.10
N LYS A 4 -41.99 39.34 -10.95
CA LYS A 4 -42.12 37.92 -10.63
C LYS A 4 -40.70 37.39 -10.37
N THR A 5 -40.18 37.67 -9.18
CA THR A 5 -38.91 37.11 -8.70
C THR A 5 -39.00 35.59 -8.68
N ARG A 6 -38.29 34.95 -9.61
CA ARG A 6 -38.15 33.50 -9.69
C ARG A 6 -37.13 33.05 -8.64
N PRO A 7 -37.43 32.12 -7.74
CA PRO A 7 -36.43 31.61 -6.80
C PRO A 7 -35.35 30.86 -7.59
N ASP A 8 -34.11 31.29 -7.42
CA ASP A 8 -32.93 30.64 -8.00
C ASP A 8 -32.73 29.27 -7.33
N LEU A 9 -33.01 28.21 -8.08
CA LEU A 9 -32.83 26.82 -7.69
C LEU A 9 -31.58 26.24 -8.36
N THR A 10 -30.49 27.01 -8.44
CA THR A 10 -29.21 26.36 -8.70
C THR A 10 -28.83 25.56 -7.45
N PRO A 11 -28.63 24.23 -7.53
CA PRO A 11 -27.89 23.55 -6.49
C PRO A 11 -26.52 24.21 -6.49
N ARG A 12 -26.26 25.02 -5.46
CA ARG A 12 -24.96 25.63 -5.19
C ARG A 12 -24.00 24.46 -5.01
N ARG A 13 -23.43 24.00 -6.12
CA ARG A 13 -22.41 22.96 -6.16
C ARG A 13 -21.34 23.43 -5.19
N PRO A 14 -21.06 22.73 -4.07
CA PRO A 14 -19.94 23.07 -3.23
C PRO A 14 -18.68 22.66 -4.00
N SER A 15 -18.27 23.49 -4.96
CA SER A 15 -17.05 23.31 -5.74
C SER A 15 -16.45 24.65 -6.16
N ALA A 16 -16.76 25.73 -5.44
CA ALA A 16 -16.20 27.07 -5.69
C ALA A 16 -15.73 27.78 -4.42
N ALA A 17 -15.17 27.01 -3.49
CA ALA A 17 -14.10 27.44 -2.59
C ALA A 17 -12.98 26.42 -2.84
N ALA A 18 -11.91 26.73 -3.57
CA ALA A 18 -10.80 27.55 -3.09
C ALA A 18 -10.42 27.15 -1.65
N ASP A 19 -9.97 25.90 -1.50
CA ASP A 19 -8.89 25.42 -0.62
C ASP A 19 -9.03 23.89 -0.44
N LEU A 20 -8.62 23.14 -1.45
CA LEU A 20 -8.07 21.81 -1.16
C LEU A 20 -6.58 22.05 -0.93
N PRO A 21 -6.02 21.76 0.26
CA PRO A 21 -4.58 21.84 0.43
C PRO A 21 -3.96 20.89 -0.59
N ALA A 22 -2.97 21.38 -1.35
CA ALA A 22 -2.18 20.61 -2.31
C ALA A 22 -1.39 19.42 -1.68
N ALA A 23 -1.70 19.06 -0.43
CA ALA A 23 -1.06 18.04 0.37
C ALA A 23 -1.63 16.62 0.16
N ALA A 24 -2.73 16.46 -0.59
CA ALA A 24 -3.31 15.13 -0.81
C ALA A 24 -2.39 14.22 -1.68
N ASP A 25 -1.63 14.81 -2.62
CA ASP A 25 -0.66 14.11 -3.47
C ASP A 25 0.78 14.10 -2.88
N ASP A 26 1.02 14.82 -1.79
CA ASP A 26 2.34 14.95 -1.15
C ASP A 26 2.79 13.64 -0.47
N TRP A 27 1.83 12.84 0.02
CA TRP A 27 2.10 11.56 0.68
C TRP A 27 2.61 10.46 -0.26
N VAL A 28 2.48 10.65 -1.58
CA VAL A 28 2.93 9.67 -2.59
C VAL A 28 4.24 10.12 -3.25
N ARG A 29 4.67 11.39 -3.11
CA ARG A 29 5.78 11.95 -3.88
C ARG A 29 6.58 13.06 -3.17
N GLY A 30 6.81 13.05 -1.86
CA GLY A 30 7.37 14.27 -1.23
C GLY A 30 8.10 14.20 0.10
N GLY A 31 8.53 13.05 0.60
CA GLY A 31 9.34 13.01 1.83
C GLY A 31 10.78 13.53 1.69
N ARG A 32 11.10 14.38 0.68
CA ARG A 32 12.47 14.82 0.35
C ARG A 32 12.54 16.16 -0.40
N GLU A 33 11.98 17.24 0.11
CA GLU A 33 12.37 18.58 -0.39
C GLU A 33 12.59 19.55 0.79
N GLY A 34 13.87 19.74 1.11
CA GLY A 34 14.35 20.77 2.02
C GLY A 34 15.71 21.23 1.52
N THR A 35 15.72 22.16 0.57
CA THR A 35 16.95 22.81 0.09
C THR A 35 17.39 23.88 1.08
N GLU A 36 18.59 23.64 1.60
CA GLU A 36 19.67 24.59 1.85
C GLU A 36 19.54 25.57 3.04
N THR A 37 20.06 25.12 4.17
CA THR A 37 20.90 25.95 5.04
C THR A 37 22.05 25.04 5.47
N THR A 38 23.24 25.20 4.87
CA THR A 38 24.46 24.47 5.24
C THR A 38 24.83 24.76 6.69
N PRO A 39 24.84 23.75 7.58
CA PRO A 39 25.57 23.80 8.84
C PRO A 39 26.93 23.09 8.69
N PRO A 40 27.95 23.42 9.49
CA PRO A 40 29.25 22.74 9.48
C PRO A 40 29.11 21.24 9.79
N PRO A 41 30.08 20.38 9.39
CA PRO A 41 29.95 18.92 9.51
C PRO A 41 29.77 18.51 10.98
N ALA A 42 28.55 18.06 11.30
CA ALA A 42 28.23 17.43 12.58
C ALA A 42 28.52 15.92 12.48
N PRO A 43 29.06 15.31 13.56
CA PRO A 43 29.71 14.00 13.52
C PRO A 43 28.76 12.87 13.08
N GLU A 44 29.32 11.92 12.33
CA GLU A 44 28.64 10.70 11.88
C GLU A 44 27.97 9.99 13.08
N PRO A 45 26.67 9.68 13.01
CA PRO A 45 26.06 8.79 13.99
C PRO A 45 26.73 7.41 13.88
N PRO A 46 27.03 6.73 15.00
CA PRO A 46 27.74 5.45 14.99
C PRO A 46 26.96 4.43 14.17
N ALA A 47 27.69 3.70 13.31
CA ALA A 47 27.18 2.59 12.53
C ALA A 47 26.39 1.64 13.44
N GLN A 48 25.07 1.55 13.23
CA GLN A 48 24.26 0.54 13.87
C GLN A 48 24.74 -0.83 13.38
N PRO A 49 25.04 -1.79 14.28
CA PRO A 49 25.47 -3.12 13.87
C PRO A 49 24.38 -3.77 13.01
N PRO A 50 24.74 -4.48 11.92
CA PRO A 50 23.79 -5.21 11.10
C PRO A 50 22.93 -6.12 11.98
N VAL A 51 21.62 -5.88 11.98
CA VAL A 51 20.65 -6.79 12.60
C VAL A 51 20.81 -8.15 11.93
N GLU A 52 21.25 -9.15 12.70
CA GLU A 52 21.36 -10.54 12.26
C GLU A 52 19.98 -11.00 11.84
N SER A 53 19.73 -10.96 10.53
CA SER A 53 18.51 -11.43 9.92
C SER A 53 18.48 -12.93 10.15
N SER A 54 17.62 -13.38 11.07
CA SER A 54 17.31 -14.78 11.31
C SER A 54 17.15 -15.44 9.94
N ALA A 55 17.98 -16.46 9.65
CA ALA A 55 18.10 -17.03 8.32
C ALA A 55 16.72 -17.46 7.78
N SER A 56 16.11 -16.59 7.00
CA SER A 56 14.82 -16.85 6.35
C SER A 56 15.04 -17.99 5.36
N GLU A 57 14.16 -18.98 5.35
CA GLU A 57 14.24 -20.07 4.37
C GLU A 57 14.41 -19.46 2.96
N PRO A 58 15.31 -20.01 2.12
CA PRO A 58 15.54 -19.48 0.79
C PRO A 58 14.23 -19.54 -0.02
N THR A 59 13.63 -18.37 -0.25
CA THR A 59 12.35 -18.28 -0.96
C THR A 59 12.57 -18.33 -2.48
N LYS A 60 11.80 -19.18 -3.16
CA LYS A 60 11.77 -19.26 -4.62
C LYS A 60 10.52 -18.55 -5.15
N ARG A 61 10.65 -17.85 -6.29
CA ARG A 61 9.50 -17.19 -6.96
C ARG A 61 8.72 -18.23 -7.77
N LEU A 62 7.42 -18.33 -7.50
CA LEU A 62 6.48 -19.15 -8.25
C LEU A 62 5.56 -18.24 -9.07
N THR A 63 5.55 -18.38 -10.39
CA THR A 63 4.62 -17.70 -11.29
C THR A 63 3.59 -18.71 -11.78
N ILE A 64 2.31 -18.45 -11.51
CA ILE A 64 1.19 -19.29 -11.95
C ILE A 64 0.12 -18.42 -12.61
N GLU A 65 -0.55 -18.97 -13.62
CA GLU A 65 -1.74 -18.35 -14.20
C GLU A 65 -2.97 -18.77 -13.38
N VAL A 66 -3.81 -17.80 -13.04
CA VAL A 66 -5.04 -18.03 -12.28
C VAL A 66 -6.22 -17.33 -12.96
N PRO A 67 -7.46 -17.87 -12.86
CA PRO A 67 -8.64 -17.20 -13.36
C PRO A 67 -8.81 -15.80 -12.74
N ALA A 68 -9.22 -14.81 -13.55
CA ALA A 68 -9.37 -13.42 -13.11
C ALA A 68 -10.34 -13.27 -11.92
N SER A 69 -11.40 -14.08 -11.88
CA SER A 69 -12.36 -14.13 -10.77
C SER A 69 -11.69 -14.54 -9.45
N LEU A 70 -10.83 -15.56 -9.49
CA LEU A 70 -10.10 -16.04 -8.32
C LEU A 70 -9.07 -15.01 -7.85
N HIS A 71 -8.32 -14.41 -8.77
CA HIS A 71 -7.39 -13.34 -8.46
C HIS A 71 -8.09 -12.16 -7.76
N HIS A 72 -9.25 -11.73 -8.28
CA HIS A 72 -10.04 -10.68 -7.66
C HIS A 72 -10.50 -11.07 -6.25
N ALA A 73 -11.02 -12.28 -6.06
CA ALA A 73 -11.46 -12.76 -4.75
C ALA A 73 -10.31 -12.77 -3.71
N ILE A 74 -9.13 -13.26 -4.10
CA ILE A 74 -7.92 -13.25 -3.26
C ILE A 74 -7.57 -11.81 -2.87
N MET A 75 -7.55 -10.89 -3.83
CA MET A 75 -7.19 -9.49 -3.59
C MET A 75 -8.18 -8.77 -2.66
N VAL A 76 -9.49 -9.06 -2.80
CA VAL A 76 -10.50 -8.54 -1.89
C VAL A 76 -10.28 -9.09 -0.48
N HIS A 77 -10.07 -10.40 -0.34
CA HIS A 77 -9.90 -11.02 0.97
C HIS A 77 -8.64 -10.52 1.69
N ALA A 78 -7.51 -10.46 0.98
CA ALA A 78 -6.26 -9.92 1.49
C ALA A 78 -6.43 -8.47 2.02
N ARG A 79 -7.18 -7.63 1.30
CA ARG A 79 -7.48 -6.25 1.73
C ARG A 79 -8.36 -6.19 2.97
N VAL A 80 -9.36 -7.05 3.08
CA VAL A 80 -10.27 -7.11 4.24
C VAL A 80 -9.52 -7.59 5.49
N THR A 81 -8.67 -8.60 5.34
CA THR A 81 -7.88 -9.17 6.45
C THR A 81 -6.68 -8.30 6.83
N GLY A 82 -6.24 -7.41 5.92
CA GLY A 82 -5.07 -6.55 6.14
C GLY A 82 -3.73 -7.25 5.97
N VAL A 83 -3.70 -8.39 5.27
CA VAL A 83 -2.49 -9.16 4.96
C VAL A 83 -2.15 -9.08 3.48
N THR A 84 -0.92 -9.44 3.11
CA THR A 84 -0.57 -9.50 1.68
C THR A 84 -1.23 -10.71 1.02
N ALA A 85 -1.51 -10.64 -0.27
CA ALA A 85 -2.03 -11.79 -1.02
C ALA A 85 -1.08 -13.01 -0.93
N LYS A 86 0.24 -12.78 -0.80
CA LYS A 86 1.21 -13.85 -0.56
C LYS A 86 0.95 -14.53 0.78
N ASP A 87 0.76 -13.78 1.84
CA ASP A 87 0.55 -14.32 3.19
C ASP A 87 -0.81 -14.99 3.33
N GLU A 88 -1.79 -14.56 2.53
CA GLU A 88 -3.10 -15.21 2.41
C GLU A 88 -3.00 -16.59 1.72
N ILE A 89 -2.27 -16.68 0.61
CA ILE A 89 -2.20 -17.89 -0.22
C ILE A 89 -1.21 -18.91 0.37
N THR A 90 -0.13 -18.46 1.00
CA THR A 90 0.92 -19.33 1.56
C THR A 90 0.38 -20.42 2.50
N PRO A 91 -0.47 -20.13 3.50
CA PRO A 91 -1.01 -21.17 4.38
C PRO A 91 -1.91 -22.16 3.62
N LEU A 92 -2.69 -21.68 2.64
CA LEU A 92 -3.53 -22.55 1.80
C LEU A 92 -2.67 -23.52 0.98
N LEU A 93 -1.57 -23.05 0.39
CA LEU A 93 -0.63 -23.90 -0.35
C LEU A 93 0.09 -24.88 0.59
N ARG A 94 0.52 -24.43 1.78
CA ARG A 94 1.16 -25.30 2.78
C ARG A 94 0.23 -26.42 3.22
N GLN A 95 -1.03 -26.11 3.47
CA GLN A 95 -2.03 -27.11 3.82
C GLN A 95 -2.27 -28.10 2.68
N HIS A 96 -2.40 -27.60 1.44
CA HIS A 96 -2.64 -28.46 0.28
C HIS A 96 -1.46 -29.41 0.00
N TYR A 97 -0.22 -28.93 0.14
CA TYR A 97 1.00 -29.71 -0.14
C TYR A 97 1.64 -30.33 1.11
N ALA A 98 0.92 -30.44 2.23
CA ALA A 98 1.47 -30.93 3.49
C ALA A 98 2.16 -32.31 3.36
N ASP A 99 1.59 -33.24 2.60
CA ASP A 99 2.18 -34.57 2.40
C ASP A 99 3.40 -34.55 1.45
N ALA A 100 3.38 -33.70 0.42
CA ALA A 100 4.52 -33.53 -0.48
C ALA A 100 5.70 -32.84 0.22
N LEU A 101 5.43 -31.92 1.15
CA LEU A 101 6.45 -31.26 1.96
C LEU A 101 7.17 -32.24 2.89
N LYS A 102 6.46 -33.23 3.47
CA LYS A 102 7.09 -34.29 4.29
C LYS A 102 8.12 -35.10 3.51
N LEU A 103 7.92 -35.30 2.20
CA LEU A 103 8.86 -36.01 1.34
C LEU A 103 10.10 -35.18 1.03
N TYR A 104 9.98 -33.86 0.92
CA TYR A 104 11.12 -32.96 0.69
C TYR A 104 12.02 -32.83 1.93
N GLN A 105 11.47 -33.03 3.12
CA GLN A 105 12.21 -32.93 4.39
C GLN A 105 12.96 -34.22 4.78
N ARG A 106 12.87 -35.28 3.97
CA ARG A 106 13.53 -36.57 4.21
C ARG A 106 14.77 -36.72 3.32
#